data_AF-A0A9E9M783-F1
#
_entry.id   AF-A0A9E9M783-F1
#
_cell.length_a   1.000
_cell.length_b   1.000
_cell.length_c   1.000
_cell.angle_alpha   90.00
_cell.angle_beta   90.00
_cell.angle_gamma   90.00
#
_symmetry.space_group_name_H-M   'P 1'
#
loop_
_entity.id
_entity.type
_entity.pdbx_description
1 polymer ?
#
loop_
_entity_poly.entity_id
_entity_poly.type
_entity_poly.pdbx_seq_one_letter_code
_entity_poly.pdbx_strand_id
1 'polypeptide(L)'
;MSTSHIFNVEQLHFPPPSPPEVIHLPGDDYLPGPALFPGELIAGYHAHFSQYTAESWADVRMLWYATTFFLESKFLYRSNMLYYAGANSGSTGGRYWFGSSYSELAEPSSFVKAPRSSEVAGARAYNIPVGKPLPSVPVTSNPPKQILRTYKGQHELPTLEQVNKAATATSLPFGNIQADILVGMKKQIELFYFFSIEHPTAFKVHFRSHIIHLVTPTTAVLPGAKRPSAMLNVAFSQSGLSALNVHDDLGDDFFAKGQFADAEALDDVTDKWEAEFKGTAIHGVFLIASDLQSCIDDMVMTLKRNFGSSIKEATTVHGASRPGDQAGHELKELMVSHPGQGIVPDGVILAGRQGDPTIAKRPTWALDGSFLVFRKLQQAVPEFNKYLHDNPLQNAEGTLSVEEGAELLGARMVGRWKSGAPIDLTPLVDNPSLGANPNANNNFDFRHFNDLISSDQNFCPFSAHIRKTRPRVDIASPDAGGQLVQDTLHQAIRAGIPFGPEVSDDEKAAQKTSELRGLAFVEYQSVIANGFRTQQVIWMNNDIFPPGKDETVGIDPIMGQAGNGANRLTNGLDPANPKRQLSIPAFITPLGGEYFFSPSISALKHIADA
;
A
#
# COMPACT_ATOMS: atom_id res chain seq x y z
N MET A 1 37.67 -22.22 13.42
CA MET A 1 36.98 -22.44 12.13
C MET A 1 35.81 -21.48 12.10
N SER A 2 35.83 -20.48 11.20
CA SER A 2 34.74 -19.50 11.05
C SER A 2 33.79 -19.99 9.95
N THR A 3 32.48 -19.96 10.19
CA THR A 3 31.47 -20.28 9.18
C THR A 3 31.24 -19.06 8.28
N SER A 4 31.84 -19.09 7.08
CA SER A 4 31.63 -18.07 6.06
C SER A 4 30.22 -18.17 5.45
N HIS A 5 29.34 -17.22 5.79
CA HIS A 5 28.02 -17.10 5.17
C HIS A 5 28.12 -16.32 3.85
N ILE A 6 27.45 -16.83 2.82
CA ILE A 6 27.41 -16.26 1.48
C ILE A 6 26.02 -15.64 1.27
N PHE A 7 25.97 -14.37 0.89
CA PHE A 7 24.73 -13.60 0.70
C PHE A 7 24.58 -13.13 -0.76
N ASN A 8 23.33 -12.92 -1.19
CA ASN A 8 22.96 -12.40 -2.50
C ASN A 8 22.14 -11.11 -2.32
N VAL A 9 22.41 -10.06 -3.09
CA VAL A 9 21.90 -8.69 -2.80
C VAL A 9 21.66 -7.88 -4.09
N GLU A 10 20.53 -7.14 -4.12
CA GLU A 10 20.04 -6.18 -5.14
C GLU A 10 19.08 -5.20 -4.43
N GLN A 11 18.97 -3.88 -4.67
CA GLN A 11 19.75 -2.83 -5.38
C GLN A 11 19.61 -1.51 -4.58
N LEU A 12 20.46 -0.47 -4.81
CA LEU A 12 20.21 0.99 -4.58
C LEU A 12 21.53 1.80 -4.75
N HIS A 13 21.46 3.07 -5.15
CA HIS A 13 22.63 3.96 -5.37
C HIS A 13 22.56 5.26 -4.55
N PHE A 14 23.46 5.46 -3.59
CA PHE A 14 23.78 6.78 -2.99
C PHE A 14 25.26 6.84 -2.55
N PRO A 15 25.94 8.00 -2.60
CA PRO A 15 27.37 8.11 -2.29
C PRO A 15 27.68 8.22 -0.78
N PRO A 16 28.83 7.68 -0.31
CA PRO A 16 29.20 7.69 1.11
C PRO A 16 29.61 9.07 1.65
N PRO A 17 29.47 9.29 2.98
CA PRO A 17 29.77 10.57 3.63
C PRO A 17 31.26 10.95 3.61
N SER A 18 32.14 9.99 3.37
CA SER A 18 33.53 10.17 2.92
C SER A 18 33.80 9.12 1.84
N PRO A 19 34.41 9.46 0.69
CA PRO A 19 34.77 8.46 -0.31
C PRO A 19 35.84 7.50 0.25
N PRO A 20 35.75 6.19 -0.03
CA PRO A 20 36.81 5.25 0.32
C PRO A 20 38.08 5.56 -0.50
N GLU A 21 39.25 5.38 0.10
CA GLU A 21 40.53 5.66 -0.55
C GLU A 21 40.91 4.51 -1.49
N VAL A 22 41.16 4.83 -2.77
CA VAL A 22 41.46 3.83 -3.80
C VAL A 22 42.90 3.34 -3.67
N ILE A 23 43.09 2.03 -3.51
CA ILE A 23 44.41 1.41 -3.57
C ILE A 23 44.73 1.16 -5.04
N HIS A 24 45.69 1.92 -5.58
CA HIS A 24 46.14 1.79 -6.96
C HIS A 24 46.96 0.51 -7.17
N LEU A 25 46.28 -0.57 -7.54
CA LEU A 25 46.92 -1.85 -7.90
C LEU A 25 47.71 -1.70 -9.23
N PRO A 26 48.86 -2.38 -9.41
CA PRO A 26 49.67 -2.27 -10.63
C PRO A 26 49.03 -2.89 -11.89
N GLY A 27 47.90 -3.58 -11.74
CA GLY A 27 47.16 -4.21 -12.82
C GLY A 27 45.87 -4.87 -12.33
N ASP A 28 45.05 -5.28 -13.27
CA ASP A 28 43.75 -5.91 -13.03
C ASP A 28 43.84 -7.35 -12.50
N ASP A 29 45.03 -7.97 -12.55
CA ASP A 29 45.31 -9.39 -12.25
C ASP A 29 46.03 -9.59 -10.90
N TYR A 30 45.57 -8.89 -9.85
CA TYR A 30 46.16 -8.93 -8.51
C TYR A 30 45.21 -9.50 -7.46
N LEU A 31 45.76 -10.27 -6.51
CA LEU A 31 45.07 -10.89 -5.39
C LEU A 31 45.60 -10.36 -4.04
N PRO A 32 44.81 -10.40 -2.96
CA PRO A 32 45.29 -10.17 -1.60
C PRO A 32 46.45 -11.11 -1.28
N GLY A 33 47.58 -10.56 -0.85
CA GLY A 33 48.78 -11.31 -0.54
C GLY A 33 48.70 -12.05 0.80
N PRO A 34 49.71 -12.86 1.15
CA PRO A 34 49.76 -13.59 2.42
C PRO A 34 49.71 -12.70 3.67
N ALA A 35 49.98 -11.40 3.56
CA ALA A 35 49.81 -10.45 4.67
C ALA A 35 48.34 -10.24 5.07
N LEU A 36 47.39 -10.51 4.17
CA LEU A 36 45.95 -10.32 4.38
C LEU A 36 45.21 -11.65 4.67
N PHE A 37 45.95 -12.76 4.83
CA PHE A 37 45.40 -14.11 4.94
C PHE A 37 46.17 -14.95 5.99
N PRO A 38 45.54 -15.82 6.78
CA PRO A 38 44.11 -16.12 6.89
C PRO A 38 43.43 -15.47 8.12
N GLY A 39 44.12 -14.64 8.89
CA GLY A 39 43.60 -14.02 10.12
C GLY A 39 42.67 -12.83 9.87
N GLU A 40 42.93 -12.06 8.81
CA GLU A 40 42.32 -10.74 8.61
C GLU A 40 41.01 -10.74 7.81
N LEU A 41 40.57 -11.88 7.27
CA LEU A 41 39.35 -11.96 6.46
C LEU A 41 38.10 -11.98 7.36
N ILE A 42 37.31 -10.91 7.30
CA ILE A 42 36.05 -10.77 8.06
C ILE A 42 34.89 -11.50 7.37
N ALA A 43 34.73 -11.31 6.06
CA ALA A 43 33.65 -11.91 5.26
C ALA A 43 34.02 -11.98 3.77
N GLY A 44 33.36 -12.88 3.04
CA GLY A 44 33.44 -13.00 1.58
C GLY A 44 32.06 -13.14 0.93
N TYR A 45 31.91 -12.64 -0.30
CA TYR A 45 30.62 -12.55 -1.02
C TYR A 45 30.80 -12.76 -2.54
N HIS A 46 29.69 -13.00 -3.25
CA HIS A 46 29.69 -13.23 -4.71
C HIS A 46 28.46 -12.59 -5.38
N ALA A 47 28.43 -12.56 -6.73
CA ALA A 47 27.36 -11.95 -7.54
C ALA A 47 26.84 -12.87 -8.66
N HIS A 48 25.63 -12.59 -9.15
CA HIS A 48 25.08 -13.26 -10.34
C HIS A 48 25.71 -12.76 -11.66
N PHE A 49 25.97 -13.70 -12.56
CA PHE A 49 26.83 -13.54 -13.76
C PHE A 49 26.42 -12.43 -14.74
N SER A 50 25.13 -12.23 -14.98
CA SER A 50 24.62 -11.42 -16.11
C SER A 50 24.46 -9.92 -15.80
N GLN A 51 24.62 -9.50 -14.54
CA GLN A 51 24.16 -8.19 -14.08
C GLN A 51 25.27 -7.14 -13.92
N TYR A 52 26.55 -7.54 -13.82
CA TYR A 52 27.63 -6.64 -13.40
C TYR A 52 28.97 -6.83 -14.12
N THR A 53 29.64 -5.72 -14.43
CA THR A 53 31.07 -5.59 -14.77
C THR A 53 31.89 -5.15 -13.55
N ALA A 54 33.23 -5.25 -13.60
CA ALA A 54 34.14 -4.79 -12.53
C ALA A 54 33.84 -3.35 -12.07
N GLU A 55 33.62 -2.46 -13.04
CA GLU A 55 33.40 -1.03 -12.85
C GLU A 55 32.01 -0.76 -12.28
N SER A 56 30.96 -1.39 -12.83
CA SER A 56 29.62 -1.29 -12.22
C SER A 56 29.57 -1.89 -10.81
N TRP A 57 30.35 -2.94 -10.52
CA TRP A 57 30.43 -3.52 -9.18
C TRP A 57 31.12 -2.56 -8.21
N ALA A 58 32.19 -1.88 -8.66
CA ALA A 58 32.82 -0.79 -7.93
C ALA A 58 31.78 0.24 -7.49
N ASP A 59 31.10 0.83 -8.46
CA ASP A 59 30.30 2.03 -8.24
C ASP A 59 28.95 1.73 -7.57
N VAL A 60 28.35 0.56 -7.81
CA VAL A 60 27.09 0.17 -7.16
C VAL A 60 27.36 -0.32 -5.73
N ARG A 61 28.34 -1.22 -5.54
CA ARG A 61 28.50 -1.96 -4.27
C ARG A 61 29.45 -1.31 -3.27
N MET A 62 30.52 -0.63 -3.70
CA MET A 62 31.34 0.13 -2.73
C MET A 62 30.53 1.27 -2.10
N LEU A 63 29.72 1.96 -2.90
CA LEU A 63 28.78 2.97 -2.41
C LEU A 63 27.80 2.36 -1.41
N TRP A 64 27.15 1.24 -1.74
CA TRP A 64 26.18 0.58 -0.86
C TRP A 64 26.80 0.07 0.45
N TYR A 65 27.94 -0.62 0.40
CA TYR A 65 28.62 -1.10 1.61
C TYR A 65 29.10 0.06 2.49
N ALA A 66 29.70 1.11 1.91
CA ALA A 66 30.20 2.27 2.64
C ALA A 66 29.11 3.20 3.19
N THR A 67 27.88 3.14 2.67
CA THR A 67 26.74 3.96 3.15
C THR A 67 25.81 3.23 4.11
N THR A 68 25.51 1.96 3.83
CA THR A 68 24.30 1.31 4.38
C THR A 68 24.66 0.21 5.37
N PHE A 69 25.61 -0.66 5.01
CA PHE A 69 25.86 -1.89 5.78
C PHE A 69 26.82 -1.72 6.99
N PHE A 70 27.50 -0.57 7.08
CA PHE A 70 28.30 -0.18 8.26
C PHE A 70 27.47 0.07 9.52
N LEU A 71 26.19 0.43 9.38
CA LEU A 71 25.35 0.85 10.50
C LEU A 71 24.59 -0.30 11.17
N GLU A 72 24.28 -1.37 10.43
CA GLU A 72 23.35 -2.41 10.88
C GLU A 72 24.01 -3.75 11.22
N SER A 73 25.22 -4.03 10.70
CA SER A 73 25.89 -5.32 10.90
C SER A 73 27.03 -5.26 11.92
N LYS A 74 26.96 -6.09 12.97
CA LYS A 74 28.02 -6.20 14.00
C LYS A 74 29.37 -6.71 13.48
N PHE A 75 29.42 -7.20 12.24
CA PHE A 75 30.62 -7.76 11.61
C PHE A 75 31.46 -6.73 10.87
N LEU A 76 30.85 -5.82 10.10
CA LEU A 76 31.58 -4.88 9.23
C LEU A 76 32.00 -3.58 9.91
N TYR A 77 31.55 -3.31 11.15
CA TYR A 77 32.07 -2.21 11.99
C TYR A 77 33.59 -2.33 12.31
N ARG A 78 34.23 -3.44 11.93
CA ARG A 78 35.68 -3.69 12.04
C ARG A 78 36.41 -3.69 10.69
N SER A 79 35.71 -3.45 9.58
CA SER A 79 36.30 -3.54 8.25
C SER A 79 36.98 -2.24 7.84
N ASN A 80 38.28 -2.34 7.61
CA ASN A 80 39.16 -1.24 7.25
C ASN A 80 39.58 -1.28 5.77
N MET A 81 39.44 -2.44 5.10
CA MET A 81 39.72 -2.59 3.67
C MET A 81 38.71 -3.51 2.98
N LEU A 82 38.37 -3.18 1.72
CA LEU A 82 37.57 -4.00 0.81
C LEU A 82 38.37 -4.34 -0.45
N TYR A 83 38.27 -5.59 -0.90
CA TYR A 83 38.82 -6.08 -2.16
C TYR A 83 37.75 -6.81 -2.96
N TYR A 84 37.78 -6.71 -4.28
CA TYR A 84 37.02 -7.59 -5.17
C TYR A 84 37.72 -7.79 -6.52
N ALA A 85 37.43 -8.91 -7.18
CA ALA A 85 37.87 -9.21 -8.53
C ALA A 85 36.95 -10.25 -9.20
N GLY A 86 37.04 -10.35 -10.53
CA GLY A 86 36.40 -11.41 -11.30
C GLY A 86 37.36 -12.56 -11.49
N ALA A 87 36.97 -13.77 -11.12
CA ALA A 87 37.74 -15.00 -11.37
C ALA A 87 36.92 -15.97 -12.24
N ASN A 88 37.57 -16.65 -13.18
CA ASN A 88 36.90 -17.67 -13.98
C ASN A 88 36.72 -18.97 -13.17
N SER A 89 35.50 -19.52 -13.17
CA SER A 89 35.21 -20.82 -12.55
C SER A 89 35.28 -21.92 -13.60
N GLY A 90 36.34 -22.73 -13.55
CA GLY A 90 36.64 -23.75 -14.56
C GLY A 90 35.58 -24.86 -14.73
N SER A 91 34.63 -24.98 -13.80
CA SER A 91 33.52 -25.95 -13.89
C SER A 91 32.29 -25.42 -14.64
N THR A 92 32.17 -24.11 -14.86
CA THR A 92 30.97 -23.48 -15.46
C THR A 92 31.29 -22.56 -16.64
N GLY A 93 32.57 -22.36 -16.99
CA GLY A 93 32.99 -21.63 -18.18
C GLY A 93 32.74 -20.12 -18.15
N GLY A 94 32.37 -19.57 -16.99
CA GLY A 94 32.02 -18.16 -16.79
C GLY A 94 32.90 -17.46 -15.76
N ARG A 95 32.84 -16.12 -15.78
CA ARG A 95 33.53 -15.23 -14.84
C ARG A 95 32.61 -14.86 -13.67
N TYR A 96 33.08 -15.09 -12.45
CA TYR A 96 32.32 -14.80 -11.23
C TYR A 96 33.00 -13.68 -10.45
N TRP A 97 32.22 -12.70 -10.02
CA TRP A 97 32.70 -11.62 -9.16
C TRP A 97 32.70 -12.09 -7.71
N PHE A 98 33.88 -12.01 -7.08
CA PHE A 98 34.07 -12.31 -5.67
C PHE A 98 34.60 -11.06 -4.97
N GLY A 99 34.18 -10.85 -3.73
CA GLY A 99 34.73 -9.80 -2.88
C GLY A 99 34.91 -10.24 -1.44
N SER A 100 35.78 -9.51 -0.74
CA SER A 100 36.29 -9.80 0.60
C SER A 100 36.42 -8.51 1.41
N SER A 101 36.26 -8.61 2.73
CA SER A 101 36.45 -7.50 3.67
C SER A 101 37.49 -7.88 4.74
N TYR A 102 38.32 -6.91 5.14
CA TYR A 102 39.47 -7.13 6.02
C TYR A 102 39.54 -6.19 7.21
N SER A 103 40.10 -6.66 8.32
CA SER A 103 40.26 -5.92 9.58
C SER A 103 41.35 -4.84 9.56
N GLU A 104 42.26 -4.87 8.60
CA GLU A 104 43.38 -3.92 8.51
C GLU A 104 43.33 -3.09 7.22
N LEU A 105 43.97 -1.92 7.25
CA LEU A 105 44.25 -1.12 6.07
C LEU A 105 45.31 -1.85 5.23
N ALA A 106 45.24 -1.70 3.90
CA ALA A 106 46.20 -2.30 2.99
C ALA A 106 46.93 -1.25 2.14
N GLU A 107 48.18 -1.54 1.82
CA GLU A 107 48.99 -0.78 0.87
C GLU A 107 49.07 -1.55 -0.46
N PRO A 108 49.51 -0.94 -1.58
CA PRO A 108 49.71 -1.66 -2.83
C PRO A 108 50.64 -2.89 -2.71
N SER A 109 51.58 -2.87 -1.76
CA SER A 109 52.48 -4.00 -1.43
C SER A 109 51.80 -5.16 -0.69
N SER A 110 50.60 -4.97 -0.14
CA SER A 110 49.79 -6.04 0.47
C SER A 110 49.16 -6.97 -0.58
N PHE A 111 49.26 -6.65 -1.87
CA PHE A 111 48.72 -7.41 -2.98
C PHE A 111 49.82 -8.07 -3.80
N VAL A 112 49.55 -9.28 -4.31
CA VAL A 112 50.47 -10.04 -5.15
C VAL A 112 49.86 -10.29 -6.52
N LYS A 113 50.71 -10.34 -7.56
CA LYS A 113 50.24 -10.67 -8.91
C LYS A 113 49.73 -12.11 -8.94
N ALA A 114 48.53 -12.29 -9.49
CA ALA A 114 47.84 -13.57 -9.49
C ALA A 114 48.58 -14.59 -10.39
N PRO A 115 48.72 -15.87 -9.98
CA PRO A 115 49.31 -16.90 -10.83
C PRO A 115 48.52 -17.09 -12.13
N ARG A 116 49.18 -17.41 -13.25
CA ARG A 116 48.52 -17.59 -14.56
C ARG A 116 47.33 -18.57 -14.55
N SER A 117 47.31 -19.52 -13.62
CA SER A 117 46.25 -20.52 -13.45
C SER A 117 45.01 -20.03 -12.67
N SER A 118 44.99 -18.78 -12.20
CA SER A 118 43.90 -18.24 -11.36
C SER A 118 42.88 -17.39 -12.13
N GLU A 119 43.17 -17.03 -13.37
CA GLU A 119 42.27 -16.31 -14.30
C GLU A 119 41.50 -15.13 -13.67
N VAL A 120 42.22 -14.32 -12.88
CA VAL A 120 41.70 -13.11 -12.21
C VAL A 120 41.81 -11.90 -13.13
N ALA A 121 40.74 -11.10 -13.25
CA ALA A 121 40.81 -9.76 -13.83
C ALA A 121 39.69 -8.83 -13.31
N GLY A 122 39.96 -7.52 -13.37
CA GLY A 122 39.10 -6.47 -12.82
C GLY A 122 39.32 -6.25 -11.31
N ALA A 123 40.50 -6.58 -10.79
CA ALA A 123 40.81 -6.43 -9.37
C ALA A 123 40.81 -4.96 -8.93
N ARG A 124 40.17 -4.68 -7.79
CA ARG A 124 40.11 -3.35 -7.17
C ARG A 124 40.16 -3.51 -5.65
N ALA A 125 40.77 -2.53 -4.98
CA ALA A 125 40.88 -2.52 -3.52
C ALA A 125 40.78 -1.10 -2.97
N TYR A 126 40.24 -0.97 -1.76
CA TYR A 126 39.96 0.32 -1.14
C TYR A 126 40.13 0.28 0.37
N ASN A 127 40.78 1.31 0.92
CA ASN A 127 40.83 1.57 2.35
C ASN A 127 39.62 2.39 2.79
N ILE A 128 39.12 2.13 4.01
CA ILE A 128 37.95 2.78 4.57
C ILE A 128 38.38 3.56 5.82
N PRO A 129 38.17 4.89 5.85
CA PRO A 129 38.58 5.71 6.99
C PRO A 129 37.67 5.48 8.21
N VAL A 130 38.21 4.84 9.26
CA VAL A 130 37.51 4.67 10.55
C VAL A 130 37.42 6.01 11.30
N GLY A 131 36.23 6.59 11.36
CA GLY A 131 36.04 8.02 11.62
C GLY A 131 35.11 8.43 12.77
N LYS A 132 35.34 7.93 14.00
CA LYS A 132 34.77 8.41 15.29
C LYS A 132 33.24 8.35 15.48
N PRO A 133 32.73 8.19 16.72
CA PRO A 133 31.33 8.49 17.01
C PRO A 133 31.08 10.00 16.79
N LEU A 134 29.99 10.34 16.10
CA LEU A 134 29.61 11.72 15.85
C LEU A 134 29.40 12.47 17.18
N PRO A 135 29.99 13.66 17.37
CA PRO A 135 29.52 14.58 18.41
C PRO A 135 28.06 14.94 18.16
N SER A 136 27.31 15.26 19.20
CA SER A 136 25.91 15.72 19.07
C SER A 136 25.85 17.01 18.24
N VAL A 137 25.51 16.88 16.95
CA VAL A 137 25.32 18.01 16.05
C VAL A 137 24.04 18.75 16.44
N PRO A 138 24.09 20.05 16.76
CA PRO A 138 22.88 20.82 17.03
C PRO A 138 22.05 20.95 15.77
N VAL A 139 20.72 20.90 15.91
CA VAL A 139 19.76 21.03 14.81
C VAL A 139 20.00 22.34 14.07
N THR A 140 20.63 22.25 12.89
CA THR A 140 20.80 23.37 11.97
C THR A 140 20.20 22.99 10.64
N SER A 141 19.37 23.89 10.12
CA SER A 141 18.45 23.62 9.05
C SER A 141 19.13 23.53 7.69
N ASN A 142 19.20 22.33 7.13
CA ASN A 142 19.02 22.13 5.69
C ASN A 142 18.09 20.93 5.48
N PRO A 143 16.90 21.12 4.90
CA PRO A 143 15.96 20.01 4.69
C PRO A 143 16.56 19.00 3.69
N PRO A 144 16.31 17.70 3.85
CA PRO A 144 16.64 16.73 2.82
C PRO A 144 16.00 17.16 1.49
N LYS A 145 16.71 16.98 0.37
CA LYS A 145 16.13 17.18 -0.97
C LYS A 145 14.88 16.30 -1.05
N GLN A 146 13.76 16.86 -1.50
CA GLN A 146 12.52 16.10 -1.65
C GLN A 146 12.73 14.96 -2.66
N ILE A 147 12.63 13.71 -2.20
CA ILE A 147 12.70 12.49 -3.03
C ILE A 147 11.30 11.89 -3.15
N LEU A 148 10.31 12.71 -3.51
CA LEU A 148 8.96 12.23 -3.81
C LEU A 148 8.60 12.75 -5.21
N ARG A 149 8.46 11.86 -6.19
CA ARG A 149 8.12 12.20 -7.57
C ARG A 149 6.61 12.09 -7.78
N THR A 150 6.05 12.79 -8.77
CA THR A 150 4.70 12.46 -9.24
C THR A 150 4.79 11.16 -10.03
N TYR A 151 4.04 10.13 -9.61
CA TYR A 151 4.07 8.81 -10.25
C TYR A 151 2.97 8.67 -11.31
N LYS A 152 3.26 7.91 -12.37
CA LYS A 152 2.28 7.55 -13.40
C LYS A 152 1.10 6.83 -12.73
N GLY A 153 -0.12 7.18 -13.12
CA GLY A 153 -1.36 6.63 -12.53
C GLY A 153 -1.94 7.47 -11.38
N GLN A 154 -1.14 8.25 -10.65
CA GLN A 154 -1.65 9.12 -9.60
C GLN A 154 -2.26 10.41 -10.17
N HIS A 155 -3.48 10.74 -9.76
CA HIS A 155 -4.08 12.04 -10.04
C HIS A 155 -3.33 13.18 -9.34
N GLU A 156 -3.36 14.39 -9.92
CA GLU A 156 -2.82 15.58 -9.27
C GLU A 156 -3.53 15.84 -7.92
N LEU A 157 -2.80 16.44 -6.99
CA LEU A 157 -3.38 16.94 -5.75
C LEU A 157 -3.84 18.39 -5.95
N PRO A 158 -4.90 18.83 -5.25
CA PRO A 158 -5.24 20.25 -5.21
C PRO A 158 -4.06 21.02 -4.61
N THR A 159 -3.74 22.18 -5.16
CA THR A 159 -2.66 23.03 -4.65
C THR A 159 -2.96 23.51 -3.23
N LEU A 160 -1.93 23.87 -2.47
CA LEU A 160 -2.12 24.47 -1.14
C LEU A 160 -3.04 25.71 -1.19
N GLU A 161 -3.02 26.48 -2.28
CA GLU A 161 -3.95 27.60 -2.49
C GLU A 161 -5.40 27.14 -2.68
N GLN A 162 -5.64 26.12 -3.51
CA GLN A 162 -6.98 25.54 -3.71
C GLN A 162 -7.53 24.96 -2.40
N VAL A 163 -6.69 24.26 -1.62
CA VAL A 163 -7.08 23.71 -0.33
C VAL A 163 -7.30 24.81 0.72
N ASN A 164 -6.48 25.86 0.77
CA ASN A 164 -6.71 27.00 1.67
C ASN A 164 -8.00 27.75 1.31
N LYS A 165 -8.33 27.88 0.02
CA LYS A 165 -9.58 28.45 -0.46
C LYS A 165 -10.78 27.57 -0.06
N ALA A 166 -10.67 26.25 -0.21
CA ALA A 166 -11.68 25.30 0.26
C ALA A 166 -11.84 25.35 1.79
N ALA A 167 -10.73 25.36 2.55
CA ALA A 167 -10.71 25.50 4.01
C ALA A 167 -11.43 26.76 4.50
N THR A 168 -11.27 27.86 3.76
CA THR A 168 -11.94 29.14 4.06
C THR A 168 -13.45 29.06 3.79
N ALA A 169 -13.90 28.21 2.86
CA ALA A 169 -15.30 28.01 2.52
C ALA A 169 -16.01 26.95 3.41
N THR A 170 -15.33 25.87 3.80
CA THR A 170 -15.89 24.76 4.60
C THR A 170 -15.52 24.80 6.08
N SER A 171 -14.57 25.65 6.49
CA SER A 171 -13.97 25.67 7.84
C SER A 171 -13.23 24.38 8.24
N LEU A 172 -12.77 23.58 7.27
CA LEU A 172 -11.99 22.36 7.52
C LEU A 172 -10.56 22.66 7.97
N PRO A 173 -10.13 22.20 9.16
CA PRO A 173 -8.78 22.42 9.67
C PRO A 173 -7.84 21.33 9.16
N PHE A 174 -7.40 21.44 7.91
CA PHE A 174 -6.45 20.49 7.29
C PHE A 174 -5.10 20.35 8.03
N GLY A 175 -4.75 21.30 8.91
CA GLY A 175 -3.60 21.16 9.82
C GLY A 175 -3.86 20.29 11.05
N ASN A 176 -5.12 19.93 11.32
CA ASN A 176 -5.58 19.08 12.43
C ASN A 176 -5.99 17.67 11.94
N ILE A 177 -6.39 17.53 10.67
CA ILE A 177 -6.83 16.26 10.08
C ILE A 177 -5.62 15.45 9.60
N GLN A 178 -5.52 14.18 10.01
CA GLN A 178 -4.47 13.25 9.57
C GLN A 178 -4.52 13.05 8.05
N ALA A 179 -3.35 13.06 7.39
CA ALA A 179 -3.23 13.18 5.94
C ALA A 179 -3.96 12.09 5.13
N ASP A 180 -3.92 10.85 5.58
CA ASP A 180 -4.45 9.72 4.82
C ASP A 180 -5.98 9.76 4.69
N ILE A 181 -6.67 10.32 5.69
CA ILE A 181 -8.15 10.40 5.78
C ILE A 181 -8.78 11.09 4.56
N LEU A 182 -8.15 12.15 4.04
CA LEU A 182 -8.73 13.00 2.98
C LEU A 182 -7.94 13.00 1.67
N VAL A 183 -6.65 12.69 1.72
CA VAL A 183 -5.73 12.85 0.59
C VAL A 183 -5.25 11.52 0.03
N GLY A 184 -5.23 10.49 0.88
CA GLY A 184 -4.30 9.38 0.79
C GLY A 184 -2.85 9.83 0.99
N MET A 185 -1.99 8.96 1.50
CA MET A 185 -0.57 9.28 1.67
C MET A 185 0.17 9.54 0.33
N LYS A 186 -0.32 8.98 -0.80
CA LYS A 186 0.31 9.02 -2.15
C LYS A 186 1.79 8.66 -2.16
N LYS A 187 2.07 7.35 -2.12
CA LYS A 187 3.38 6.76 -1.80
C LYS A 187 3.70 5.57 -2.70
N GLN A 188 4.98 5.21 -2.80
CA GLN A 188 5.35 3.91 -3.37
C GLN A 188 5.24 2.76 -2.37
N ILE A 189 5.51 2.99 -1.08
CA ILE A 189 5.59 1.95 -0.04
C ILE A 189 4.86 2.44 1.20
N GLU A 190 4.11 1.54 1.83
CA GLU A 190 3.42 1.78 3.09
C GLU A 190 3.49 0.55 3.99
N LEU A 191 3.58 0.79 5.30
CA LEU A 191 3.66 -0.21 6.33
C LEU A 191 2.57 0.05 7.36
N PHE A 192 1.65 -0.89 7.47
CA PHE A 192 0.70 -0.96 8.58
C PHE A 192 1.38 -1.70 9.73
N TYR A 193 1.71 -0.98 10.80
CA TYR A 193 2.34 -1.52 12.00
C TYR A 193 1.29 -1.64 13.10
N PHE A 194 0.78 -2.85 13.32
CA PHE A 194 -0.25 -3.13 14.33
C PHE A 194 0.40 -3.43 15.68
N PHE A 195 -0.16 -2.89 16.77
CA PHE A 195 0.42 -3.00 18.10
C PHE A 195 -0.60 -3.25 19.21
N SER A 196 -0.18 -3.95 20.26
CA SER A 196 -0.81 -3.94 21.58
C SER A 196 -0.11 -2.93 22.50
N ILE A 197 -0.81 -2.45 23.52
CA ILE A 197 -0.29 -1.51 24.52
C ILE A 197 -0.10 -2.28 25.82
N GLU A 198 1.16 -2.44 26.22
CA GLU A 198 1.55 -3.26 27.39
C GLU A 198 1.67 -2.40 28.67
N HIS A 199 2.06 -1.13 28.53
CA HIS A 199 2.24 -0.21 29.66
C HIS A 199 1.59 1.16 29.36
N PRO A 200 0.26 1.31 29.56
CA PRO A 200 -0.49 2.51 29.16
C PRO A 200 0.09 3.85 29.66
N THR A 201 0.55 3.92 30.90
CA THR A 201 1.15 5.15 31.46
C THR A 201 2.44 5.55 30.73
N ALA A 202 3.31 4.57 30.42
CA ALA A 202 4.53 4.81 29.66
C ALA A 202 4.19 5.15 28.20
N PHE A 203 3.24 4.45 27.60
CA PHE A 203 2.74 4.75 26.25
C PHE A 203 2.33 6.22 26.13
N LYS A 204 1.46 6.71 27.03
CA LYS A 204 0.98 8.10 27.02
C LYS A 204 2.12 9.12 27.09
N VAL A 205 3.09 8.92 28.00
CA VAL A 205 4.26 9.78 28.14
C VAL A 205 5.10 9.82 26.86
N HIS A 206 5.41 8.66 26.27
CA HIS A 206 6.21 8.57 25.06
C HIS A 206 5.45 9.08 23.82
N PHE A 207 4.16 8.77 23.71
CA PHE A 207 3.30 9.22 22.63
C PHE A 207 3.22 10.75 22.60
N ARG A 208 2.91 11.38 23.75
CA ARG A 208 2.87 12.84 23.91
C ARG A 208 4.20 13.52 23.57
N SER A 209 5.29 12.96 24.09
CA SER A 209 6.61 13.60 24.02
C SER A 209 7.31 13.40 22.69
N HIS A 210 7.09 12.26 22.02
CA HIS A 210 7.93 11.81 20.90
C HIS A 210 7.18 11.51 19.61
N ILE A 211 5.87 11.26 19.65
CA ILE A 211 5.16 10.68 18.48
C ILE A 211 4.09 11.62 17.91
N ILE A 212 3.28 12.30 18.75
CA ILE A 212 2.20 13.18 18.25
C ILE A 212 2.72 14.24 17.27
N HIS A 213 3.93 14.76 17.48
CA HIS A 213 4.53 15.78 16.61
C HIS A 213 5.08 15.23 15.27
N LEU A 214 5.17 13.91 15.12
CA LEU A 214 5.53 13.24 13.87
C LEU A 214 4.30 12.91 13.01
N VAL A 215 3.10 12.94 13.60
CA VAL A 215 1.85 12.63 12.88
C VAL A 215 1.61 13.66 11.79
N THR A 216 1.46 13.18 10.56
CA THR A 216 1.45 13.97 9.34
C THR A 216 0.04 14.55 9.08
N PRO A 217 -0.13 15.89 9.11
CA PRO A 217 -1.40 16.53 8.77
C PRO A 217 -1.64 16.56 7.26
N THR A 218 -2.90 16.72 6.86
CA THR A 218 -3.33 16.91 5.46
C THR A 218 -2.55 18.03 4.79
N THR A 219 -2.29 19.16 5.46
CA THR A 219 -1.50 20.27 4.89
C THR A 219 -0.06 19.88 4.52
N ALA A 220 0.54 18.89 5.17
CA ALA A 220 1.92 18.49 4.90
C ALA A 220 2.08 17.69 3.60
N VAL A 221 1.01 17.09 3.07
CA VAL A 221 1.07 16.26 1.85
C VAL A 221 0.69 17.02 0.57
N LEU A 222 0.20 18.25 0.68
CA LEU A 222 -0.22 19.07 -0.47
C LEU A 222 0.96 19.53 -1.36
N PRO A 223 0.71 19.89 -2.63
CA PRO A 223 1.72 20.48 -3.52
C PRO A 223 2.31 21.76 -2.90
N GLY A 224 3.64 21.86 -2.95
CA GLY A 224 4.40 22.98 -2.37
C GLY A 224 4.72 22.84 -0.88
N ALA A 225 4.14 21.87 -0.17
CA ALA A 225 4.47 21.62 1.23
C ALA A 225 5.85 20.94 1.39
N LYS A 226 6.54 21.22 2.50
CA LYS A 226 7.74 20.47 2.92
C LYS A 226 7.32 19.15 3.56
N ARG A 227 7.06 18.14 2.72
CA ARG A 227 6.79 16.75 3.13
C ARG A 227 7.96 16.15 3.94
N PRO A 228 7.71 15.33 4.97
CA PRO A 228 8.75 14.57 5.66
C PRO A 228 9.27 13.41 4.78
N SER A 229 10.38 12.78 5.17
CA SER A 229 10.97 11.63 4.47
C SER A 229 10.12 10.37 4.59
N ALA A 230 9.56 10.12 5.77
CA ALA A 230 8.47 9.18 6.00
C ALA A 230 7.30 9.92 6.65
N MET A 231 6.10 9.57 6.24
CA MET A 231 4.84 10.08 6.77
C MET A 231 4.27 9.08 7.76
N LEU A 232 3.55 9.58 8.76
CA LEU A 232 3.03 8.81 9.88
C LEU A 232 1.60 9.22 10.19
N ASN A 233 0.65 8.29 10.14
CA ASN A 233 -0.66 8.43 10.76
C ASN A 233 -0.88 7.32 11.80
N VAL A 234 -1.86 7.50 12.69
CA VAL A 234 -2.13 6.59 13.81
C VAL A 234 -3.64 6.50 14.07
N ALA A 235 -4.11 5.28 14.25
CA ALA A 235 -5.50 4.99 14.61
C ALA A 235 -5.56 3.94 15.74
N PHE A 236 -6.61 4.00 16.55
CA PHE A 236 -6.79 3.16 17.75
C PHE A 236 -8.09 2.36 17.64
N SER A 237 -8.08 1.09 18.05
CA SER A 237 -9.30 0.28 18.19
C SER A 237 -10.03 0.65 19.49
N GLN A 238 -11.26 0.17 19.68
CA GLN A 238 -11.98 0.37 20.95
C GLN A 238 -11.20 -0.21 22.15
N SER A 239 -10.56 -1.37 21.98
CA SER A 239 -9.73 -1.98 23.04
C SER A 239 -8.49 -1.14 23.34
N GLY A 240 -7.88 -0.50 22.33
CA GLY A 240 -6.77 0.43 22.52
C GLY A 240 -7.13 1.72 23.23
N LEU A 241 -8.26 2.35 22.87
CA LEU A 241 -8.79 3.50 23.61
C LEU A 241 -9.09 3.11 25.06
N SER A 242 -9.70 1.94 25.28
CA SER A 242 -10.00 1.42 26.61
C SER A 242 -8.74 1.12 27.43
N ALA A 243 -7.69 0.56 26.82
CA ALA A 243 -6.38 0.36 27.45
C ALA A 243 -5.71 1.69 27.81
N LEU A 244 -6.04 2.77 27.10
CA LEU A 244 -5.64 4.14 27.39
C LEU A 244 -6.64 4.89 28.28
N ASN A 245 -7.56 4.22 28.99
CA ASN A 245 -8.51 4.84 29.91
C ASN A 245 -9.44 5.89 29.23
N VAL A 246 -9.60 5.80 27.90
CA VAL A 246 -10.55 6.59 27.12
C VAL A 246 -11.79 5.73 26.90
N HIS A 247 -12.88 6.09 27.58
CA HIS A 247 -14.12 5.30 27.66
C HIS A 247 -15.35 6.02 27.10
N ASP A 248 -15.16 7.20 26.51
CA ASP A 248 -16.20 7.94 25.81
C ASP A 248 -16.81 7.09 24.68
N ASP A 249 -18.14 7.04 24.62
CA ASP A 249 -18.87 6.42 23.50
C ASP A 249 -18.65 7.26 22.23
N LEU A 250 -17.93 6.72 21.25
CA LEU A 250 -17.74 7.38 19.96
C LEU A 250 -19.01 7.37 19.08
N GLY A 251 -20.07 6.65 19.47
CA GLY A 251 -21.34 6.61 18.74
C GLY A 251 -21.34 5.73 17.49
N ASP A 252 -20.48 4.70 17.45
CA ASP A 252 -20.45 3.66 16.41
C ASP A 252 -20.35 2.26 17.05
N ASP A 253 -21.46 1.50 16.97
CA ASP A 253 -21.61 0.18 17.60
C ASP A 253 -20.72 -0.91 16.99
N PHE A 254 -20.23 -0.73 15.76
CA PHE A 254 -19.37 -1.71 15.08
C PHE A 254 -17.91 -1.51 15.48
N PHE A 255 -17.45 -0.25 15.49
CA PHE A 255 -16.17 0.12 16.08
C PHE A 255 -16.05 -0.38 17.54
N ALA A 256 -17.10 -0.17 18.34
CA ALA A 256 -17.10 -0.56 19.75
C ALA A 256 -16.95 -2.08 19.99
N LYS A 257 -17.26 -2.92 19.00
CA LYS A 257 -17.17 -4.40 19.08
C LYS A 257 -15.93 -4.98 18.39
N GLY A 258 -15.31 -4.23 17.48
CA GLY A 258 -14.22 -4.70 16.62
C GLY A 258 -14.70 -5.56 15.44
N GLN A 259 -13.90 -5.62 14.37
CA GLN A 259 -14.30 -6.22 13.09
C GLN A 259 -14.51 -7.74 13.18
N PHE A 260 -13.76 -8.45 14.03
CA PHE A 260 -13.93 -9.90 14.18
C PHE A 260 -15.33 -10.28 14.69
N ALA A 261 -15.95 -9.43 15.51
CA ALA A 261 -17.32 -9.62 15.99
C ALA A 261 -18.40 -9.31 14.93
N ASP A 262 -18.03 -8.65 13.82
CA ASP A 262 -18.91 -8.35 12.69
C ASP A 262 -18.68 -9.30 11.50
N ALA A 263 -17.61 -10.11 11.54
CA ALA A 263 -17.18 -10.96 10.43
C ALA A 263 -18.25 -11.92 9.90
N GLU A 264 -19.08 -12.50 10.77
CA GLU A 264 -20.23 -13.34 10.37
C GLU A 264 -21.21 -12.55 9.49
N ALA A 265 -21.49 -11.28 9.83
CA ALA A 265 -22.38 -10.43 9.06
C ALA A 265 -21.74 -9.85 7.78
N LEU A 266 -20.41 -9.94 7.64
CA LEU A 266 -19.69 -9.68 6.39
C LEU A 266 -19.67 -10.91 5.45
N ASP A 267 -20.19 -12.05 5.91
CA ASP A 267 -20.09 -13.39 5.31
C ASP A 267 -18.64 -13.91 5.16
N ASP A 268 -17.74 -13.45 6.04
CA ASP A 268 -16.32 -13.82 6.04
C ASP A 268 -16.08 -15.26 6.54
N VAL A 269 -15.23 -16.02 5.83
CA VAL A 269 -14.74 -17.33 6.30
C VAL A 269 -13.54 -17.12 7.25
N THR A 270 -13.84 -16.95 8.54
CA THR A 270 -12.86 -16.56 9.58
C THR A 270 -11.75 -17.58 9.87
N ASP A 271 -11.83 -18.82 9.36
CA ASP A 271 -10.77 -19.82 9.55
C ASP A 271 -9.42 -19.31 9.02
N LYS A 272 -9.44 -18.65 7.85
CA LYS A 272 -8.26 -18.09 7.18
C LYS A 272 -7.79 -16.74 7.73
N TRP A 273 -8.51 -16.12 8.66
CA TRP A 273 -8.03 -14.90 9.30
C TRP A 273 -6.73 -15.17 10.07
N GLU A 274 -5.82 -14.20 10.05
CA GLU A 274 -4.59 -14.23 10.85
C GLU A 274 -4.93 -14.09 12.35
N ALA A 275 -4.17 -14.77 13.21
CA ALA A 275 -4.53 -14.96 14.61
C ALA A 275 -4.63 -13.63 15.38
N GLU A 276 -3.84 -12.65 14.98
CA GLU A 276 -3.76 -11.30 15.55
C GLU A 276 -5.04 -10.49 15.31
N PHE A 277 -5.78 -10.77 14.23
CA PHE A 277 -7.08 -10.18 13.93
C PHE A 277 -8.26 -11.00 14.50
N LYS A 278 -8.02 -12.17 15.14
CA LYS A 278 -9.09 -12.95 15.78
C LYS A 278 -9.39 -12.44 17.19
N GLY A 279 -10.22 -11.41 17.26
CA GLY A 279 -10.66 -10.76 18.50
C GLY A 279 -10.36 -9.27 18.47
N THR A 280 -9.97 -8.72 19.62
CA THR A 280 -9.71 -7.27 19.81
C THR A 280 -8.32 -7.01 20.42
N ALA A 281 -7.35 -7.90 20.18
CA ALA A 281 -6.02 -7.85 20.80
C ALA A 281 -5.11 -6.74 20.23
N ILE A 282 -5.40 -6.29 19.01
CA ILE A 282 -4.76 -5.13 18.40
C ILE A 282 -5.37 -3.87 19.03
N HIS A 283 -4.53 -3.02 19.61
CA HIS A 283 -4.94 -1.76 20.25
C HIS A 283 -4.82 -0.56 19.29
N GLY A 284 -3.97 -0.66 18.27
CA GLY A 284 -3.84 0.40 17.27
C GLY A 284 -2.97 0.01 16.09
N VAL A 285 -2.90 0.93 15.14
CA VAL A 285 -2.08 0.82 13.94
C VAL A 285 -1.36 2.15 13.69
N PHE A 286 -0.07 2.07 13.37
CA PHE A 286 0.65 3.16 12.72
C PHE A 286 0.68 2.90 11.22
N LEU A 287 0.25 3.89 10.44
CA LEU A 287 0.38 3.91 8.98
C LEU A 287 1.65 4.69 8.68
N ILE A 288 2.70 3.98 8.23
CA ILE A 288 4.03 4.55 7.98
C ILE A 288 4.25 4.48 6.47
N ALA A 289 4.48 5.61 5.81
CA ALA A 289 4.52 5.60 4.35
C ALA A 289 5.64 6.47 3.76
N SER A 290 6.32 5.95 2.75
CA SER A 290 7.52 6.54 2.12
C SER A 290 7.61 6.15 0.63
N ASP A 291 8.50 6.80 -0.12
CA ASP A 291 8.93 6.31 -1.44
C ASP A 291 10.23 5.47 -1.36
N LEU A 292 10.81 5.33 -0.16
CA LEU A 292 12.00 4.54 0.14
C LEU A 292 11.77 3.69 1.39
N GLN A 293 12.05 2.38 1.30
CA GLN A 293 11.94 1.43 2.40
C GLN A 293 12.78 1.85 3.62
N SER A 294 14.01 2.35 3.41
CA SER A 294 14.87 2.81 4.51
C SER A 294 14.23 3.89 5.39
N CYS A 295 13.40 4.78 4.85
CA CYS A 295 12.70 5.76 5.67
C CYS A 295 11.49 5.17 6.42
N ILE A 296 10.89 4.08 5.92
CA ILE A 296 9.95 3.27 6.72
C ILE A 296 10.70 2.68 7.91
N ASP A 297 11.84 2.05 7.65
CA ASP A 297 12.65 1.37 8.66
C ASP A 297 13.16 2.36 9.74
N ASP A 298 13.63 3.54 9.34
CA ASP A 298 13.99 4.65 10.23
C ASP A 298 12.83 5.08 11.14
N MET A 299 11.60 5.14 10.60
CA MET A 299 10.41 5.48 11.37
C MET A 299 10.01 4.35 12.32
N VAL A 300 10.07 3.08 11.88
CA VAL A 300 9.85 1.91 12.76
C VAL A 300 10.87 1.85 13.88
N MET A 301 12.15 2.08 13.60
CA MET A 301 13.20 2.21 14.62
C MET A 301 12.93 3.38 15.57
N THR A 302 12.43 4.50 15.06
CA THR A 302 12.03 5.65 15.88
C THR A 302 10.86 5.31 16.81
N LEU A 303 9.83 4.61 16.32
CA LEU A 303 8.71 4.13 17.15
C LEU A 303 9.20 3.14 18.22
N LYS A 304 9.92 2.08 17.82
CA LYS A 304 10.45 1.04 18.72
C LYS A 304 11.38 1.62 19.80
N ARG A 305 12.26 2.57 19.45
CA ARG A 305 13.15 3.24 20.41
C ARG A 305 12.40 4.12 21.41
N ASN A 306 11.39 4.86 20.96
CA ASN A 306 10.67 5.79 21.83
C ASN A 306 9.65 5.09 22.72
N PHE A 307 8.94 4.07 22.24
CA PHE A 307 7.99 3.31 23.05
C PHE A 307 8.63 2.23 23.91
N GLY A 308 9.74 1.62 23.47
CA GLY A 308 10.36 0.50 24.18
C GLY A 308 9.35 -0.63 24.42
N SER A 309 9.26 -1.09 25.67
CA SER A 309 8.30 -2.13 26.08
C SER A 309 6.88 -1.62 26.37
N SER A 310 6.56 -0.34 26.14
CA SER A 310 5.19 0.17 26.36
C SER A 310 4.20 -0.24 25.28
N ILE A 311 4.69 -0.66 24.10
CA ILE A 311 3.94 -1.39 23.09
C ILE A 311 4.61 -2.72 22.78
N LYS A 312 3.84 -3.62 22.18
CA LYS A 312 4.35 -4.82 21.52
C LYS A 312 3.82 -4.86 20.09
N GLU A 313 4.68 -5.27 19.15
CA GLU A 313 4.28 -5.56 17.77
C GLU A 313 3.31 -6.73 17.74
N ALA A 314 2.13 -6.53 17.16
CA ALA A 314 1.15 -7.60 16.94
C ALA A 314 1.45 -8.28 15.60
N THR A 315 1.35 -7.53 14.51
CA THR A 315 1.67 -7.97 13.14
C THR A 315 2.00 -6.75 12.27
N THR A 316 2.52 -6.98 11.07
CA THR A 316 2.74 -5.93 10.08
C THR A 316 2.21 -6.33 8.70
N VAL A 317 1.81 -5.33 7.91
CA VAL A 317 1.47 -5.51 6.49
C VAL A 317 2.27 -4.50 5.68
N HIS A 318 3.17 -4.99 4.83
CA HIS A 318 3.97 -4.20 3.90
C HIS A 318 3.25 -4.10 2.56
N GLY A 319 2.78 -2.91 2.23
CA GLY A 319 2.18 -2.58 0.94
C GLY A 319 3.13 -1.83 0.03
N ALA A 320 2.97 -2.00 -1.28
CA ALA A 320 3.68 -1.26 -2.31
C ALA A 320 2.81 -1.02 -3.55
N SER A 321 2.97 0.17 -4.16
CA SER A 321 2.47 0.44 -5.51
C SER A 321 3.09 -0.55 -6.49
N ARG A 322 2.27 -1.12 -7.37
CA ARG A 322 2.72 -2.03 -8.43
C ARG A 322 3.71 -1.36 -9.38
N PRO A 323 4.65 -2.12 -9.99
CA PRO A 323 5.74 -1.55 -10.79
C PRO A 323 5.32 -1.06 -12.18
N GLY A 324 6.11 -0.14 -12.74
CA GLY A 324 6.05 0.20 -14.16
C GLY A 324 4.75 0.89 -14.59
N ASP A 325 4.04 0.28 -15.53
CA ASP A 325 2.76 0.78 -16.03
C ASP A 325 1.56 0.39 -15.16
N GLN A 326 1.74 -0.54 -14.21
CA GLN A 326 0.70 -1.03 -13.31
C GLN A 326 0.47 -0.13 -12.08
N ALA A 327 1.30 0.90 -11.88
CA ALA A 327 1.26 1.76 -10.70
C ALA A 327 -0.10 2.47 -10.55
N GLY A 328 -0.74 2.29 -9.40
CA GLY A 328 -2.02 2.93 -9.09
C GLY A 328 -3.22 2.37 -9.85
N HIS A 329 -3.15 1.16 -10.41
CA HIS A 329 -4.30 0.51 -11.05
C HIS A 329 -5.47 0.27 -10.07
N GLU A 330 -5.15 0.11 -8.80
CA GLU A 330 -6.03 -0.10 -7.64
C GLU A 330 -6.56 1.19 -6.97
N LEU A 331 -5.87 2.32 -7.14
CA LEU A 331 -6.06 3.55 -6.34
C LEU A 331 -6.51 4.74 -7.20
N LYS A 332 -7.73 5.23 -6.98
CA LYS A 332 -8.24 6.46 -7.64
C LYS A 332 -9.16 7.28 -6.74
N GLU A 333 -8.59 8.15 -5.91
CA GLU A 333 -9.36 9.15 -5.16
C GLU A 333 -8.72 10.55 -5.15
N LEU A 334 -9.58 11.55 -4.93
CA LEU A 334 -9.49 12.87 -5.53
C LEU A 334 -10.09 13.95 -4.61
N MET A 335 -9.25 14.87 -4.12
CA MET A 335 -9.72 16.11 -3.46
C MET A 335 -10.03 17.25 -4.46
N VAL A 336 -9.77 17.05 -5.76
CA VAL A 336 -10.19 17.96 -6.82
C VAL A 336 -11.53 17.46 -7.36
N SER A 337 -12.56 18.30 -7.36
CA SER A 337 -13.88 17.92 -7.87
C SER A 337 -13.84 17.71 -9.39
N HIS A 338 -14.02 16.47 -9.84
CA HIS A 338 -14.15 16.12 -11.26
C HIS A 338 -15.61 15.83 -11.66
N PRO A 339 -15.98 15.92 -12.96
CA PRO A 339 -17.33 15.61 -13.42
C PRO A 339 -17.78 14.18 -13.04
N GLY A 340 -19.02 14.05 -12.54
CA GLY A 340 -19.57 12.80 -11.98
C GLY A 340 -19.01 12.39 -10.62
N GLN A 341 -18.13 13.17 -9.99
CA GLN A 341 -17.74 12.96 -8.59
C GLN A 341 -18.89 13.33 -7.65
N GLY A 342 -19.04 12.58 -6.57
CA GLY A 342 -20.01 12.90 -5.52
C GLY A 342 -19.48 14.06 -4.69
N ILE A 343 -20.35 15.02 -4.38
CA ILE A 343 -20.07 16.08 -3.41
C ILE A 343 -20.90 15.73 -2.17
N VAL A 344 -20.22 15.54 -1.05
CA VAL A 344 -20.84 15.11 0.21
C VAL A 344 -20.55 16.12 1.31
N PRO A 345 -21.42 16.25 2.33
CA PRO A 345 -21.08 17.00 3.53
C PRO A 345 -19.86 16.39 4.23
N ASP A 346 -19.01 17.23 4.83
CA ASP A 346 -17.79 16.81 5.54
C ASP A 346 -18.05 15.67 6.56
N GLY A 347 -19.22 15.70 7.22
CA GLY A 347 -19.67 14.73 8.21
C GLY A 347 -19.98 13.34 7.70
N VAL A 348 -19.96 13.09 6.38
CA VAL A 348 -19.98 11.74 5.82
C VAL A 348 -18.63 11.03 6.07
N ILE A 349 -17.53 11.78 6.11
CA ILE A 349 -16.17 11.24 6.31
C ILE A 349 -15.63 11.54 7.72
N LEU A 350 -15.91 12.74 8.24
CA LEU A 350 -15.32 13.25 9.48
C LEU A 350 -16.33 13.24 10.64
N ALA A 351 -16.01 12.54 11.72
CA ALA A 351 -16.83 12.51 12.92
C ALA A 351 -17.02 13.92 13.51
N GLY A 352 -18.24 14.22 13.96
CA GLY A 352 -18.62 15.49 14.58
C GLY A 352 -18.87 16.65 13.59
N ARG A 353 -18.73 16.44 12.28
CA ARG A 353 -18.99 17.47 11.25
C ARG A 353 -20.42 17.41 10.71
N GLN A 354 -20.85 18.47 10.03
CA GLN A 354 -22.18 18.55 9.41
C GLN A 354 -22.37 17.42 8.38
N GLY A 355 -23.43 16.64 8.55
CA GLY A 355 -23.69 15.39 7.80
C GLY A 355 -23.39 14.10 8.56
N ASP A 356 -22.72 14.16 9.71
CA ASP A 356 -22.55 13.01 10.61
C ASP A 356 -23.88 12.74 11.34
N PRO A 357 -24.58 11.62 11.07
CA PRO A 357 -25.88 11.35 11.68
C PRO A 357 -25.79 11.04 13.18
N THR A 358 -24.60 10.75 13.72
CA THR A 358 -24.39 10.53 15.16
C THR A 358 -23.62 11.67 15.83
N ILE A 359 -23.55 12.86 15.19
CA ILE A 359 -22.93 14.09 15.72
C ILE A 359 -23.29 14.41 17.18
N ALA A 360 -24.54 14.16 17.59
CA ALA A 360 -25.03 14.43 18.94
C ALA A 360 -24.51 13.44 20.02
N LYS A 361 -23.93 12.31 19.61
CA LYS A 361 -23.29 11.33 20.50
C LYS A 361 -21.78 11.51 20.59
N ARG A 362 -21.13 12.10 19.58
CA ARG A 362 -19.67 12.20 19.53
C ARG A 362 -19.14 12.99 20.73
N PRO A 363 -18.10 12.52 21.43
CA PRO A 363 -17.42 13.35 22.42
C PRO A 363 -16.70 14.47 21.69
N THR A 364 -16.59 15.65 22.33
CA THR A 364 -16.07 16.87 21.69
C THR A 364 -14.62 16.73 21.20
N TRP A 365 -13.85 15.82 21.79
CA TRP A 365 -12.48 15.52 21.35
C TRP A 365 -12.41 14.73 20.05
N ALA A 366 -13.45 13.98 19.67
CA ALA A 366 -13.46 13.15 18.46
C ALA A 366 -13.72 13.94 17.16
N LEU A 367 -13.97 15.25 17.26
CA LEU A 367 -14.13 16.12 16.10
C LEU A 367 -12.91 16.04 15.16
N ASP A 368 -13.19 16.00 13.85
CA ASP A 368 -12.20 15.90 12.76
C ASP A 368 -11.46 14.56 12.67
N GLY A 369 -11.82 13.56 13.48
CA GLY A 369 -11.39 12.17 13.28
C GLY A 369 -12.26 11.41 12.27
N SER A 370 -11.89 10.19 11.94
CA SER A 370 -12.64 9.31 11.02
C SER A 370 -12.45 7.84 11.40
N PHE A 371 -13.43 6.98 11.13
CA PHE A 371 -13.30 5.55 11.34
C PHE A 371 -12.60 4.91 10.16
N LEU A 372 -11.48 4.25 10.44
CA LEU A 372 -10.63 3.54 9.51
C LEU A 372 -11.00 2.05 9.57
N VAL A 373 -11.52 1.54 8.47
CA VAL A 373 -11.73 0.10 8.25
C VAL A 373 -10.49 -0.46 7.57
N PHE A 374 -9.76 -1.35 8.24
CA PHE A 374 -8.67 -2.09 7.62
C PHE A 374 -9.14 -3.50 7.23
N ARG A 375 -8.73 -4.00 6.06
CA ARG A 375 -8.93 -5.38 5.61
C ARG A 375 -7.68 -5.89 4.89
N LYS A 376 -7.14 -7.03 5.30
CA LYS A 376 -6.10 -7.76 4.57
C LYS A 376 -6.78 -8.74 3.61
N LEU A 377 -6.81 -8.40 2.33
CA LEU A 377 -7.58 -9.12 1.31
C LEU A 377 -6.62 -9.86 0.36
N GLN A 378 -6.46 -11.18 0.50
CA GLN A 378 -5.70 -11.99 -0.44
C GLN A 378 -6.40 -12.04 -1.81
N GLN A 379 -5.63 -11.95 -2.90
CA GLN A 379 -6.14 -12.04 -4.27
C GLN A 379 -5.54 -13.22 -5.04
N ALA A 380 -6.40 -14.13 -5.50
CA ALA A 380 -6.07 -15.28 -6.33
C ALA A 380 -5.99 -14.89 -7.82
N VAL A 381 -4.95 -14.14 -8.19
CA VAL A 381 -4.83 -13.48 -9.52
C VAL A 381 -4.72 -14.48 -10.69
N PRO A 382 -3.89 -15.55 -10.63
CA PRO A 382 -3.88 -16.60 -11.66
C PRO A 382 -5.25 -17.26 -11.86
N GLU A 383 -5.95 -17.57 -10.76
CA GLU A 383 -7.27 -18.21 -10.77
C GLU A 383 -8.34 -17.28 -11.37
N PHE A 384 -8.30 -15.97 -11.07
CA PHE A 384 -9.16 -14.97 -11.69
C PHE A 384 -8.93 -14.90 -13.21
N ASN A 385 -7.67 -14.76 -13.64
CA ASN A 385 -7.32 -14.72 -15.07
C ASN A 385 -7.75 -15.99 -15.79
N LYS A 386 -7.57 -17.16 -15.16
CA LYS A 386 -8.07 -18.44 -15.67
C LYS A 386 -9.58 -18.43 -15.82
N TYR A 387 -10.32 -17.99 -14.80
CA TYR A 387 -11.79 -17.96 -14.86
C TYR A 387 -12.31 -17.11 -16.00
N LEU A 388 -11.69 -15.94 -16.25
CA LEU A 388 -12.06 -15.08 -17.39
C LEU A 388 -11.81 -15.79 -18.73
N HIS A 389 -10.64 -16.42 -18.89
CA HIS A 389 -10.27 -17.16 -20.10
C HIS A 389 -11.12 -18.43 -20.33
N ASP A 390 -11.58 -19.07 -19.26
CA ASP A 390 -12.47 -20.25 -19.34
C ASP A 390 -13.95 -19.85 -19.57
N ASN A 391 -14.31 -18.57 -19.41
CA ASN A 391 -15.69 -18.05 -19.56
C ASN A 391 -15.77 -16.79 -20.47
N PRO A 392 -15.11 -16.74 -21.63
CA PRO A 392 -15.05 -15.53 -22.44
C PRO A 392 -16.45 -15.10 -22.91
N LEU A 393 -16.68 -13.78 -22.94
CA LEU A 393 -17.86 -13.20 -23.58
C LEU A 393 -17.71 -13.14 -25.10
N GLN A 394 -18.81 -12.92 -25.79
CA GLN A 394 -18.87 -12.72 -27.24
C GLN A 394 -19.72 -11.49 -27.56
N ASN A 395 -19.44 -10.86 -28.70
CA ASN A 395 -20.35 -9.90 -29.32
C ASN A 395 -21.48 -10.63 -30.07
N ALA A 396 -22.46 -9.87 -30.57
CA ALA A 396 -23.59 -10.42 -31.33
C ALA A 396 -23.16 -11.19 -32.59
N GLU A 397 -22.02 -10.81 -33.18
CA GLU A 397 -21.46 -11.45 -34.37
C GLU A 397 -20.61 -12.70 -34.05
N GLY A 398 -20.26 -12.97 -32.78
CA GLY A 398 -19.44 -14.11 -32.37
C GLY A 398 -17.99 -14.06 -32.87
N THR A 399 -17.40 -12.85 -32.94
CA THR A 399 -16.08 -12.60 -33.53
C THR A 399 -14.98 -12.22 -32.54
N LEU A 400 -15.27 -12.11 -31.24
CA LEU A 400 -14.25 -11.78 -30.23
C LEU A 400 -13.28 -12.96 -30.05
N SER A 401 -11.99 -12.68 -29.91
CA SER A 401 -11.03 -13.66 -29.44
C SER A 401 -11.35 -14.11 -28.00
N VAL A 402 -10.75 -15.21 -27.55
CA VAL A 402 -10.90 -15.66 -26.14
C VAL A 402 -10.36 -14.59 -25.19
N GLU A 403 -9.24 -13.97 -25.54
CA GLU A 403 -8.61 -12.89 -24.79
C GLU A 403 -9.48 -11.64 -24.76
N GLU A 404 -10.03 -11.21 -25.90
CA GLU A 404 -10.95 -10.06 -25.97
C GLU A 404 -12.22 -10.29 -25.15
N GLY A 405 -12.80 -11.50 -25.25
CA GLY A 405 -13.96 -11.91 -24.47
C GLY A 405 -13.68 -12.03 -22.96
N ALA A 406 -12.47 -12.43 -22.58
CA ALA A 406 -12.01 -12.51 -21.19
C ALA A 406 -11.77 -11.12 -20.58
N GLU A 407 -11.12 -10.21 -21.31
CA GLU A 407 -10.94 -8.82 -20.88
C GLU A 407 -12.29 -8.09 -20.76
N LEU A 408 -13.22 -8.32 -21.70
CA LEU A 408 -14.59 -7.79 -21.60
C LEU A 408 -15.33 -8.33 -20.37
N LEU A 409 -15.21 -9.63 -20.05
CA LEU A 409 -15.79 -10.18 -18.83
C LEU A 409 -15.21 -9.52 -17.58
N GLY A 410 -13.88 -9.39 -17.50
CA GLY A 410 -13.22 -8.73 -16.38
C GLY A 410 -13.66 -7.27 -16.23
N ALA A 411 -13.75 -6.54 -17.34
CA ALA A 411 -14.24 -5.16 -17.37
C ALA A 411 -15.70 -5.06 -16.91
N ARG A 412 -16.56 -6.03 -17.27
CA ARG A 412 -17.97 -6.10 -16.86
C ARG A 412 -18.17 -6.54 -15.40
N MET A 413 -17.30 -7.39 -14.86
CA MET A 413 -17.28 -7.72 -13.43
C MET A 413 -16.89 -6.50 -12.57
N VAL A 414 -15.92 -5.70 -13.01
CA VAL A 414 -15.47 -4.50 -12.27
C VAL A 414 -16.37 -3.29 -12.53
N GLY A 415 -16.91 -3.13 -13.74
CA GLY A 415 -17.54 -1.91 -14.24
C GLY A 415 -16.54 -0.91 -14.86
N ARG A 416 -15.27 -1.31 -15.02
CA ARG A 416 -14.20 -0.54 -15.67
C ARG A 416 -13.21 -1.48 -16.35
N TRP A 417 -12.70 -1.07 -17.51
CA TRP A 417 -11.53 -1.70 -18.13
C TRP A 417 -10.28 -1.55 -17.27
N LYS A 418 -9.23 -2.35 -17.52
CA LYS A 418 -7.95 -2.27 -16.80
C LYS A 418 -7.25 -0.91 -16.95
N SER A 419 -7.50 -0.16 -18.03
CA SER A 419 -7.08 1.24 -18.18
C SER A 419 -7.79 2.21 -17.21
N GLY A 420 -8.87 1.76 -16.57
CA GLY A 420 -9.78 2.53 -15.76
C GLY A 420 -10.90 3.23 -16.54
N ALA A 421 -11.01 3.04 -17.87
CA ALA A 421 -12.14 3.54 -18.64
C ALA A 421 -13.46 2.89 -18.15
N PRO A 422 -14.51 3.67 -17.82
CA PRO A 422 -15.77 3.11 -17.37
C PRO A 422 -16.52 2.46 -18.52
N ILE A 423 -16.97 1.21 -18.34
CA ILE A 423 -17.76 0.51 -19.37
C ILE A 423 -19.07 1.25 -19.66
N ASP A 424 -19.59 2.00 -18.68
CA ASP A 424 -20.78 2.85 -18.83
C ASP A 424 -20.69 3.87 -19.99
N LEU A 425 -19.46 4.25 -20.37
CA LEU A 425 -19.15 5.15 -21.49
C LEU A 425 -18.47 4.44 -22.68
N THR A 426 -17.90 3.26 -22.49
CA THR A 426 -17.20 2.48 -23.54
C THR A 426 -17.43 0.97 -23.33
N PRO A 427 -18.65 0.48 -23.61
CA PRO A 427 -19.14 -0.79 -23.02
C PRO A 427 -18.60 -2.07 -23.63
N LEU A 428 -18.07 -2.01 -24.87
CA LEU A 428 -17.66 -3.19 -25.64
C LEU A 428 -16.15 -3.23 -25.96
N VAL A 429 -15.45 -2.08 -25.85
CA VAL A 429 -14.02 -1.95 -26.17
C VAL A 429 -13.37 -0.98 -25.18
N ASP A 430 -12.12 -1.25 -24.77
CA ASP A 430 -11.35 -0.32 -23.92
C ASP A 430 -11.05 1.00 -24.63
N ASN A 431 -10.99 2.08 -23.86
CA ASN A 431 -10.52 3.38 -24.30
C ASN A 431 -9.50 3.94 -23.29
N PRO A 432 -8.20 3.58 -23.41
CA PRO A 432 -7.18 4.00 -22.45
C PRO A 432 -7.03 5.52 -22.32
N SER A 433 -7.29 6.28 -23.39
CA SER A 433 -7.29 7.75 -23.36
C SER A 433 -8.43 8.31 -22.51
N LEU A 434 -9.62 7.68 -22.54
CA LEU A 434 -10.70 7.99 -21.60
C LEU A 434 -10.31 7.60 -20.18
N GLY A 435 -9.80 6.38 -19.95
CA GLY A 435 -9.42 5.89 -18.61
C GLY A 435 -8.40 6.77 -17.89
N ALA A 436 -7.44 7.34 -18.63
CA ALA A 436 -6.42 8.25 -18.15
C ALA A 436 -6.91 9.71 -17.94
N ASN A 437 -8.08 10.10 -18.45
CA ASN A 437 -8.59 11.47 -18.36
C ASN A 437 -9.49 11.67 -17.11
N PRO A 438 -9.01 12.34 -16.03
CA PRO A 438 -9.80 12.53 -14.81
C PRO A 438 -11.05 13.39 -15.02
N ASN A 439 -11.09 14.23 -16.07
CA ASN A 439 -12.25 15.06 -16.38
C ASN A 439 -13.36 14.32 -17.14
N ALA A 440 -13.16 13.05 -17.50
CA ALA A 440 -14.12 12.26 -18.26
C ALA A 440 -14.31 10.83 -17.71
N ASN A 441 -13.28 10.20 -17.13
CA ASN A 441 -13.32 8.81 -16.65
C ASN A 441 -14.30 8.54 -15.50
N ASN A 442 -14.93 9.57 -14.93
CA ASN A 442 -15.95 9.45 -13.91
C ASN A 442 -17.30 10.12 -14.28
N ASN A 443 -17.39 10.73 -15.47
CA ASN A 443 -18.52 11.54 -15.91
C ASN A 443 -19.68 10.71 -16.47
N PHE A 444 -20.33 9.94 -15.60
CA PHE A 444 -21.44 9.06 -15.93
C PHE A 444 -22.33 8.82 -14.69
N ASP A 445 -23.52 8.28 -14.87
CA ASP A 445 -24.40 7.92 -13.75
C ASP A 445 -25.28 6.68 -13.96
N PHE A 446 -24.96 5.85 -14.96
CA PHE A 446 -25.72 4.68 -15.41
C PHE A 446 -27.09 5.00 -16.08
N ARG A 447 -27.38 6.26 -16.44
CA ARG A 447 -28.51 6.61 -17.32
C ARG A 447 -28.10 6.73 -18.79
N HIS A 448 -28.91 6.13 -19.65
CA HIS A 448 -28.74 6.19 -21.10
C HIS A 448 -30.04 6.65 -21.77
N PHE A 449 -29.94 7.26 -22.95
CA PHE A 449 -31.08 7.93 -23.59
C PHE A 449 -32.01 6.91 -24.26
N ASN A 450 -33.29 6.94 -23.88
CA ASN A 450 -34.36 5.98 -24.22
C ASN A 450 -34.32 4.63 -23.49
N ASP A 451 -33.31 4.35 -22.65
CA ASP A 451 -33.21 3.12 -21.89
C ASP A 451 -33.80 3.28 -20.47
N LEU A 452 -34.48 2.23 -19.98
CA LEU A 452 -35.01 2.21 -18.61
C LEU A 452 -33.96 1.70 -17.64
N ILE A 453 -33.74 2.46 -16.57
CA ILE A 453 -32.76 2.15 -15.52
C ILE A 453 -33.03 0.81 -14.81
N SER A 454 -34.26 0.30 -14.85
CA SER A 454 -34.66 -1.00 -14.29
C SER A 454 -34.19 -2.20 -15.12
N SER A 455 -33.96 -2.01 -16.43
CA SER A 455 -33.62 -3.06 -17.39
C SER A 455 -32.24 -2.91 -18.02
N ASP A 456 -31.65 -1.71 -18.05
CA ASP A 456 -30.40 -1.47 -18.78
C ASP A 456 -29.16 -2.03 -18.08
N GLN A 457 -28.69 -3.12 -18.66
CA GLN A 457 -27.40 -3.76 -18.37
C GLN A 457 -26.50 -3.84 -19.62
N ASN A 458 -26.89 -3.20 -20.73
CA ASN A 458 -26.11 -3.23 -21.97
C ASN A 458 -24.77 -2.54 -21.74
N PHE A 459 -24.81 -1.35 -21.14
CA PHE A 459 -23.62 -0.54 -20.85
C PHE A 459 -22.83 -1.07 -19.65
N CYS A 460 -23.49 -1.23 -18.50
CA CYS A 460 -22.86 -1.66 -17.24
C CYS A 460 -23.79 -2.63 -16.47
N PRO A 461 -23.38 -3.87 -16.14
CA PRO A 461 -24.21 -4.80 -15.35
C PRO A 461 -24.62 -4.20 -13.99
N PHE A 462 -25.83 -4.49 -13.52
CA PHE A 462 -26.26 -4.10 -12.16
C PHE A 462 -25.38 -4.72 -11.07
N SER A 463 -24.76 -5.86 -11.37
CA SER A 463 -23.84 -6.61 -10.52
C SER A 463 -22.39 -6.09 -10.52
N ALA A 464 -22.04 -5.17 -11.41
CA ALA A 464 -20.65 -4.70 -11.56
C ALA A 464 -20.15 -4.00 -10.29
N HIS A 465 -18.90 -4.25 -9.91
CA HIS A 465 -18.36 -3.83 -8.61
C HIS A 465 -18.50 -2.32 -8.33
N ILE A 466 -18.18 -1.45 -9.29
CA ILE A 466 -18.36 0.01 -9.10
C ILE A 466 -19.83 0.49 -9.12
N ARG A 467 -20.77 -0.35 -9.59
CA ARG A 467 -22.22 -0.08 -9.58
C ARG A 467 -22.86 -0.60 -8.28
N LYS A 468 -22.37 -1.73 -7.74
CA LYS A 468 -22.69 -2.21 -6.39
C LYS A 468 -22.19 -1.26 -5.30
N THR A 469 -20.91 -0.87 -5.34
CA THR A 469 -20.28 -0.01 -4.31
C THR A 469 -20.59 1.48 -4.46
N ARG A 470 -20.99 1.93 -5.66
CA ARG A 470 -21.50 3.28 -5.89
C ARG A 470 -22.64 3.26 -6.92
N PRO A 471 -23.88 2.96 -6.51
CA PRO A 471 -25.07 2.82 -7.37
C PRO A 471 -25.50 4.07 -8.15
N ARG A 472 -25.01 5.26 -7.76
CA ARG A 472 -25.35 6.54 -8.39
C ARG A 472 -26.88 6.71 -8.51
N VAL A 473 -27.41 6.73 -9.74
CA VAL A 473 -28.83 6.93 -9.99
C VAL A 473 -29.72 5.76 -9.55
N ASP A 474 -29.17 4.55 -9.40
CA ASP A 474 -29.95 3.35 -9.08
C ASP A 474 -30.65 3.43 -7.71
N ILE A 475 -30.20 4.32 -6.83
CA ILE A 475 -30.83 4.63 -5.53
C ILE A 475 -31.12 6.13 -5.35
N ALA A 476 -31.04 6.93 -6.41
CA ALA A 476 -31.31 8.37 -6.32
C ALA A 476 -32.78 8.62 -6.02
N SER A 477 -33.04 9.47 -5.02
CA SER A 477 -34.39 9.82 -4.58
C SER A 477 -34.77 11.22 -5.07
N PRO A 478 -36.03 11.47 -5.44
CA PRO A 478 -36.49 12.83 -5.74
C PRO A 478 -36.46 13.69 -4.46
N ASP A 479 -35.93 14.91 -4.57
CA ASP A 479 -36.04 15.92 -3.53
C ASP A 479 -37.45 16.55 -3.49
N ALA A 480 -37.63 17.51 -2.57
CA ALA A 480 -38.89 18.25 -2.44
C ALA A 480 -39.26 19.08 -3.70
N GLY A 481 -38.33 19.28 -4.64
CA GLY A 481 -38.55 19.93 -5.93
C GLY A 481 -38.68 18.95 -7.11
N GLY A 482 -38.60 17.64 -6.86
CA GLY A 482 -38.64 16.59 -7.90
C GLY A 482 -37.33 16.35 -8.65
N GLN A 483 -36.21 16.93 -8.22
CA GLN A 483 -34.88 16.61 -8.76
C GLN A 483 -34.31 15.35 -8.11
N LEU A 484 -33.72 14.45 -8.89
CA LEU A 484 -33.08 13.25 -8.35
C LEU A 484 -31.78 13.62 -7.61
N VAL A 485 -31.80 13.53 -6.29
CA VAL A 485 -30.62 13.64 -5.43
C VAL A 485 -29.97 12.28 -5.30
N GLN A 486 -28.69 12.24 -5.65
CA GLN A 486 -27.82 11.08 -5.52
C GLN A 486 -27.58 10.77 -4.04
N ASP A 487 -27.44 9.49 -3.68
CA ASP A 487 -27.05 9.13 -2.33
C ASP A 487 -25.64 9.64 -2.01
N THR A 488 -25.54 10.44 -0.95
CA THR A 488 -24.30 11.01 -0.43
C THR A 488 -23.88 10.39 0.90
N LEU A 489 -24.75 9.62 1.57
CA LEU A 489 -24.52 9.09 2.91
C LEU A 489 -23.54 7.91 2.93
N HIS A 490 -23.59 7.10 1.88
CA HIS A 490 -22.83 5.85 1.78
C HIS A 490 -21.47 5.99 1.07
N GLN A 491 -21.01 7.22 0.85
CA GLN A 491 -19.69 7.49 0.29
C GLN A 491 -18.63 7.47 1.38
N ALA A 492 -17.42 7.06 1.01
CA ALA A 492 -16.27 6.90 1.89
C ALA A 492 -14.99 7.27 1.11
N ILE A 493 -13.86 7.37 1.82
CA ILE A 493 -12.55 7.58 1.20
C ILE A 493 -11.70 6.31 1.31
N ARG A 494 -11.18 5.80 0.19
CA ARG A 494 -10.35 4.58 0.15
C ARG A 494 -8.88 4.92 -0.09
N ALA A 495 -8.02 4.40 0.79
CA ALA A 495 -6.57 4.60 0.78
C ALA A 495 -5.77 3.28 0.71
N GLY A 496 -6.43 2.17 0.31
CA GLY A 496 -5.80 0.85 0.28
C GLY A 496 -4.67 0.69 -0.73
N ILE A 497 -3.66 -0.13 -0.40
CA ILE A 497 -2.44 -0.35 -1.18
C ILE A 497 -2.18 -1.85 -1.42
N PRO A 498 -1.65 -2.30 -2.57
CA PRO A 498 -1.37 -3.72 -2.80
C PRO A 498 -0.27 -4.24 -1.87
N PHE A 499 -0.28 -5.54 -1.57
CA PHE A 499 0.79 -6.21 -0.82
C PHE A 499 1.19 -7.54 -1.48
N GLY A 500 2.40 -8.02 -1.14
CA GLY A 500 2.97 -9.24 -1.69
C GLY A 500 3.64 -9.04 -3.07
N PRO A 501 4.25 -10.10 -3.62
CA PRO A 501 4.94 -10.04 -4.90
C PRO A 501 3.96 -10.01 -6.09
N GLU A 502 4.43 -9.53 -7.24
CA GLU A 502 3.76 -9.74 -8.53
C GLU A 502 3.59 -11.24 -8.83
N VAL A 503 2.74 -11.58 -9.81
CA VAL A 503 2.54 -12.98 -10.23
C VAL A 503 3.78 -13.49 -10.96
N SER A 504 4.38 -14.57 -10.44
CA SER A 504 5.54 -15.21 -11.05
C SER A 504 5.19 -15.92 -12.37
N ASP A 505 6.19 -16.24 -13.19
CA ASP A 505 5.95 -16.99 -14.44
C ASP A 505 5.51 -18.44 -14.17
N ASP A 506 5.96 -19.04 -13.06
CA ASP A 506 5.51 -20.37 -12.61
C ASP A 506 4.02 -20.36 -12.22
N GLU A 507 3.55 -19.33 -11.50
CA GLU A 507 2.13 -19.18 -11.15
C GLU A 507 1.24 -18.90 -12.37
N LYS A 508 1.74 -18.14 -13.37
CA LYS A 508 1.06 -17.96 -14.66
C LYS A 508 0.93 -19.29 -15.40
N ALA A 509 2.01 -20.06 -15.50
CA ALA A 509 2.04 -21.34 -16.19
C ALA A 509 1.17 -22.41 -15.48
N ALA A 510 1.15 -22.42 -14.15
CA ALA A 510 0.31 -23.31 -13.34
C ALA A 510 -1.16 -22.86 -13.26
N GLN A 511 -1.48 -21.63 -13.70
CA GLN A 511 -2.77 -20.95 -13.48
C GLN A 511 -3.24 -21.00 -12.02
N LYS A 512 -2.30 -20.91 -11.07
CA LYS A 512 -2.55 -21.13 -9.64
C LYS A 512 -1.65 -20.25 -8.77
N THR A 513 -2.22 -19.68 -7.72
CA THR A 513 -1.50 -18.92 -6.69
C THR A 513 -0.63 -19.84 -5.82
N SER A 514 0.64 -19.47 -5.66
CA SER A 514 1.56 -20.06 -4.67
C SER A 514 2.07 -19.03 -3.67
N GLU A 515 2.18 -17.76 -4.06
CA GLU A 515 2.65 -16.67 -3.22
C GLU A 515 1.49 -15.81 -2.68
N LEU A 516 1.61 -15.34 -1.44
CA LEU A 516 0.59 -14.49 -0.81
C LEU A 516 0.69 -13.04 -1.32
N ARG A 517 -0.38 -12.58 -1.97
CA ARG A 517 -0.55 -11.22 -2.47
C ARG A 517 -1.99 -10.73 -2.33
N GLY A 518 -2.21 -9.43 -2.46
CA GLY A 518 -3.54 -8.85 -2.59
C GLY A 518 -3.59 -7.37 -2.23
N LEU A 519 -4.64 -6.94 -1.54
CA LEU A 519 -4.90 -5.55 -1.16
C LEU A 519 -4.92 -5.39 0.37
N ALA A 520 -4.09 -4.47 0.89
CA ALA A 520 -4.20 -3.94 2.23
C ALA A 520 -5.21 -2.78 2.15
N PHE A 521 -6.48 -3.13 2.24
CA PHE A 521 -7.60 -2.22 2.02
C PHE A 521 -7.80 -1.32 3.23
N VAL A 522 -8.01 -0.03 2.96
CA VAL A 522 -8.27 1.03 3.94
C VAL A 522 -9.45 1.84 3.42
N GLU A 523 -10.46 2.04 4.27
CA GLU A 523 -11.63 2.89 3.98
C GLU A 523 -11.97 3.77 5.19
N TYR A 524 -12.22 5.06 4.94
CA TYR A 524 -12.51 6.12 5.91
C TYR A 524 -13.95 6.62 5.75
N GLN A 525 -14.67 6.68 6.87
CA GLN A 525 -16.04 7.18 6.97
C GLN A 525 -16.31 7.69 8.39
N SER A 526 -17.32 8.54 8.58
CA SER A 526 -17.74 8.94 9.93
C SER A 526 -18.53 7.82 10.65
N VAL A 527 -19.22 6.95 9.92
CA VAL A 527 -20.04 5.86 10.47
C VAL A 527 -19.82 4.59 9.66
N ILE A 528 -19.25 3.55 10.29
CA ILE A 528 -18.91 2.26 9.65
C ILE A 528 -20.16 1.60 9.07
N ALA A 529 -21.29 1.72 9.77
CA ALA A 529 -22.60 1.24 9.32
C ALA A 529 -23.02 1.83 7.96
N ASN A 530 -22.63 3.08 7.66
CA ASN A 530 -23.03 3.79 6.44
C ASN A 530 -22.01 3.63 5.31
N GLY A 531 -20.71 3.58 5.60
CA GLY A 531 -19.66 3.34 4.61
C GLY A 531 -19.50 1.86 4.28
N PHE A 532 -18.30 1.33 4.54
CA PHE A 532 -17.88 -0.07 4.31
C PHE A 532 -18.99 -1.10 4.53
N ARG A 533 -19.69 -1.06 5.67
CA ARG A 533 -20.60 -2.13 6.06
C ARG A 533 -21.88 -2.14 5.23
N THR A 534 -22.40 -0.97 4.82
CA THR A 534 -23.52 -0.92 3.87
C THR A 534 -23.06 -1.44 2.51
N GLN A 535 -21.89 -0.99 2.04
CA GLN A 535 -21.34 -1.43 0.75
C GLN A 535 -21.11 -2.95 0.72
N GLN A 536 -20.52 -3.56 1.76
CA GLN A 536 -20.30 -5.01 1.81
C GLN A 536 -21.61 -5.79 1.99
N VAL A 537 -22.35 -5.52 3.08
CA VAL A 537 -23.45 -6.40 3.52
C VAL A 537 -24.74 -6.12 2.74
N ILE A 538 -25.12 -4.85 2.61
CA ILE A 538 -26.43 -4.46 2.06
C ILE A 538 -26.39 -4.43 0.53
N TRP A 539 -25.22 -4.22 -0.08
CA TRP A 539 -25.06 -4.04 -1.52
C TRP A 539 -24.31 -5.18 -2.20
N MET A 540 -23.05 -5.44 -1.82
CA MET A 540 -22.20 -6.42 -2.51
C MET A 540 -22.63 -7.87 -2.27
N ASN A 541 -22.92 -8.27 -1.03
CA ASN A 541 -23.38 -9.62 -0.68
C ASN A 541 -24.86 -9.87 -1.08
N ASN A 542 -25.63 -8.81 -1.33
CA ASN A 542 -27.07 -8.86 -1.56
C ASN A 542 -27.42 -9.11 -3.04
N ASP A 543 -28.10 -10.22 -3.35
CA ASP A 543 -28.43 -10.64 -4.72
C ASP A 543 -29.59 -9.87 -5.38
N ILE A 544 -30.37 -9.11 -4.59
CA ILE A 544 -31.46 -8.24 -5.08
C ILE A 544 -31.10 -6.74 -5.06
N PHE A 545 -29.84 -6.38 -4.80
CA PHE A 545 -29.35 -5.00 -4.89
C PHE A 545 -28.62 -4.72 -6.22
N PRO A 546 -28.75 -3.55 -6.86
CA PRO A 546 -29.65 -2.44 -6.54
C PRO A 546 -31.14 -2.81 -6.66
N PRO A 547 -32.03 -2.12 -5.91
CA PRO A 547 -33.46 -2.40 -5.93
C PRO A 547 -34.13 -1.97 -7.25
N GLY A 548 -35.36 -2.46 -7.47
CA GLY A 548 -36.20 -2.00 -8.57
C GLY A 548 -35.71 -2.38 -9.97
N LYS A 549 -35.01 -3.52 -10.08
CA LYS A 549 -34.56 -4.08 -11.36
C LYS A 549 -35.49 -5.17 -11.85
N ASP A 550 -35.64 -5.27 -13.18
CA ASP A 550 -36.56 -6.19 -13.84
C ASP A 550 -36.04 -7.65 -13.87
N GLU A 551 -34.74 -7.84 -13.60
CA GLU A 551 -34.05 -9.12 -13.54
C GLU A 551 -33.31 -9.25 -12.21
N THR A 552 -33.14 -10.48 -11.69
CA THR A 552 -32.28 -10.76 -10.53
C THR A 552 -30.85 -10.29 -10.82
N VAL A 553 -30.24 -9.53 -9.90
CA VAL A 553 -28.91 -8.95 -10.10
C VAL A 553 -27.79 -9.96 -9.80
N GLY A 554 -27.89 -10.63 -8.66
CA GLY A 554 -26.83 -11.47 -8.12
C GLY A 554 -25.81 -10.71 -7.27
N ILE A 555 -24.86 -11.47 -6.74
CA ILE A 555 -23.82 -11.00 -5.80
C ILE A 555 -22.71 -10.26 -6.58
N ASP A 556 -22.00 -9.35 -5.92
CA ASP A 556 -20.83 -8.68 -6.49
C ASP A 556 -19.73 -9.73 -6.88
N PRO A 557 -19.25 -9.72 -8.13
CA PRO A 557 -18.36 -10.74 -8.67
C PRO A 557 -16.89 -10.62 -8.22
N ILE A 558 -16.53 -9.51 -7.56
CA ILE A 558 -15.17 -9.19 -7.10
C ILE A 558 -15.07 -9.39 -5.59
N MET A 559 -15.80 -8.60 -4.81
CA MET A 559 -15.72 -8.48 -3.35
C MET A 559 -16.91 -9.09 -2.60
N GLY A 560 -18.05 -9.29 -3.27
CA GLY A 560 -19.21 -9.92 -2.65
C GLY A 560 -18.87 -11.29 -2.09
N GLN A 561 -19.43 -11.62 -0.93
CA GLN A 561 -19.33 -12.92 -0.28
C GLN A 561 -20.71 -13.60 -0.33
N ALA A 562 -20.73 -14.94 -0.42
CA ALA A 562 -21.97 -15.74 -0.51
C ALA A 562 -22.19 -16.65 0.72
N GLY A 563 -21.45 -16.40 1.81
CA GLY A 563 -21.41 -17.25 3.00
C GLY A 563 -20.71 -18.60 2.77
N ASN A 564 -20.12 -19.16 3.83
CA ASN A 564 -19.58 -20.55 3.85
C ASN A 564 -18.62 -20.94 2.70
N GLY A 565 -17.97 -19.97 2.04
CA GLY A 565 -17.12 -20.20 0.88
C GLY A 565 -17.86 -20.63 -0.40
N ALA A 566 -19.18 -20.40 -0.49
CA ALA A 566 -19.97 -20.72 -1.67
C ALA A 566 -19.58 -19.89 -2.91
N ASN A 567 -19.84 -20.44 -4.10
CA ASN A 567 -19.73 -19.67 -5.34
C ASN A 567 -20.84 -18.61 -5.42
N ARG A 568 -20.49 -17.46 -5.98
CA ARG A 568 -21.35 -16.29 -6.11
C ARG A 568 -22.16 -16.41 -7.39
N LEU A 569 -23.48 -16.31 -7.28
CA LEU A 569 -24.37 -16.32 -8.45
C LEU A 569 -24.55 -14.89 -8.93
N THR A 570 -24.14 -14.62 -10.18
CA THR A 570 -24.07 -13.26 -10.74
C THR A 570 -24.70 -13.22 -12.13
N ASN A 571 -25.59 -12.26 -12.37
CA ASN A 571 -26.28 -12.08 -13.65
C ASN A 571 -25.81 -10.78 -14.35
N GLY A 572 -26.32 -10.50 -15.56
CA GLY A 572 -26.07 -9.25 -16.31
C GLY A 572 -24.68 -9.11 -16.93
N LEU A 573 -23.72 -9.97 -16.58
CA LEU A 573 -22.34 -9.89 -17.04
C LEU A 573 -22.20 -10.14 -18.55
N ASP A 574 -23.11 -10.86 -19.18
CA ASP A 574 -23.13 -11.09 -20.62
C ASP A 574 -24.10 -10.09 -21.32
N PRO A 575 -23.60 -9.16 -22.17
CA PRO A 575 -24.46 -8.17 -22.82
C PRO A 575 -25.36 -8.78 -23.91
N ALA A 576 -25.01 -9.93 -24.48
CA ALA A 576 -25.84 -10.64 -25.46
C ALA A 576 -26.92 -11.49 -24.77
N ASN A 577 -26.73 -11.84 -23.50
CA ASN A 577 -27.72 -12.55 -22.68
C ASN A 577 -27.67 -12.10 -21.20
N PRO A 578 -28.34 -11.00 -20.84
CA PRO A 578 -28.35 -10.49 -19.46
C PRO A 578 -28.89 -11.47 -18.41
N LYS A 579 -29.65 -12.49 -18.84
CA LYS A 579 -30.18 -13.58 -17.99
C LYS A 579 -29.18 -14.72 -17.77
N ARG A 580 -28.01 -14.70 -18.41
CA ARG A 580 -26.94 -15.68 -18.21
C ARG A 580 -26.36 -15.50 -16.81
N GLN A 581 -26.71 -16.43 -15.93
CA GLN A 581 -26.11 -16.54 -14.61
C GLN A 581 -24.73 -17.21 -14.70
N LEU A 582 -23.72 -16.56 -14.12
CA LEU A 582 -22.41 -17.15 -13.88
C LEU A 582 -22.27 -17.56 -12.41
N SER A 583 -21.68 -18.74 -12.19
CA SER A 583 -21.26 -19.20 -10.87
C SER A 583 -19.78 -18.87 -10.70
N ILE A 584 -19.47 -17.94 -9.81
CA ILE A 584 -18.16 -17.29 -9.71
C ILE A 584 -17.50 -17.66 -8.36
N PRO A 585 -16.40 -18.43 -8.35
CA PRO A 585 -15.69 -18.74 -7.11
C PRO A 585 -15.08 -17.48 -6.49
N ALA A 586 -14.79 -17.51 -5.18
CA ALA A 586 -14.18 -16.38 -4.49
C ALA A 586 -12.71 -16.19 -4.90
N PHE A 587 -12.39 -15.10 -5.60
CA PHE A 587 -11.01 -14.70 -5.93
C PHE A 587 -10.37 -13.83 -4.86
N ILE A 588 -11.18 -13.22 -4.00
CA ILE A 588 -10.73 -12.44 -2.86
C ILE A 588 -11.04 -13.23 -1.59
N THR A 589 -10.00 -13.45 -0.78
CA THR A 589 -10.08 -14.15 0.50
C THR A 589 -9.68 -13.19 1.62
N PRO A 590 -10.59 -12.88 2.56
CA PRO A 590 -10.24 -12.13 3.76
C PRO A 590 -9.28 -12.91 4.67
N LEU A 591 -8.17 -12.27 5.02
CA LEU A 591 -7.20 -12.74 6.03
C LEU A 591 -7.31 -11.97 7.35
N GLY A 592 -8.38 -11.20 7.51
CA GLY A 592 -8.69 -10.43 8.70
C GLY A 592 -8.55 -8.92 8.53
N GLY A 593 -8.79 -8.23 9.62
CA GLY A 593 -8.81 -6.78 9.68
C GLY A 593 -9.36 -6.30 11.02
N GLU A 594 -9.48 -4.99 11.17
CA GLU A 594 -9.98 -4.37 12.40
C GLU A 594 -10.59 -2.99 12.07
N TYR A 595 -11.49 -2.54 12.95
CA TYR A 595 -12.08 -1.22 12.95
C TYR A 595 -11.33 -0.30 13.92
N PHE A 596 -10.80 0.81 13.41
CA PHE A 596 -10.07 1.81 14.18
C PHE A 596 -10.76 3.17 14.09
N PHE A 597 -10.48 4.03 15.07
CA PHE A 597 -10.73 5.46 14.99
C PHE A 597 -9.39 6.17 14.77
N SER A 598 -9.29 6.92 13.67
CA SER A 598 -8.16 7.79 13.33
C SER A 598 -8.48 9.19 13.86
N PRO A 599 -7.93 9.60 15.03
CA PRO A 599 -8.35 10.83 15.69
C PRO A 599 -7.71 12.05 15.01
N SER A 600 -8.26 13.24 15.24
CA SER A 600 -7.56 14.47 14.83
C SER A 600 -6.27 14.70 15.65
N ILE A 601 -5.32 15.48 15.13
CA ILE A 601 -4.00 15.66 15.75
C ILE A 601 -4.10 16.37 17.12
N SER A 602 -5.13 17.19 17.33
CA SER A 602 -5.48 17.71 18.65
C SER A 602 -6.09 16.64 19.56
N ALA A 603 -6.96 15.76 19.03
CA ALA A 603 -7.52 14.62 19.76
C ALA A 603 -6.44 13.65 20.29
N LEU A 604 -5.35 13.46 19.55
CA LEU A 604 -4.21 12.64 20.02
C LEU A 604 -3.64 13.13 21.35
N LYS A 605 -3.68 14.45 21.62
CA LYS A 605 -3.24 15.02 22.90
C LYS A 605 -4.22 14.71 24.02
N HIS A 606 -5.53 14.71 23.73
CA HIS A 606 -6.55 14.29 24.68
C HIS A 606 -6.37 12.82 25.08
N ILE A 607 -6.18 11.91 24.12
CA ILE A 607 -5.90 10.48 24.37
C ILE A 607 -4.62 10.28 25.20
N ALA A 608 -3.61 11.14 25.03
CA ALA A 608 -2.38 11.10 25.80
C ALA A 608 -2.49 11.72 27.21
N ASP A 609 -3.53 12.51 27.47
CA ASP A 609 -3.76 13.26 28.72
C ASP A 609 -4.87 12.67 29.62
N ALA A 610 -5.63 11.69 29.10
CA ALA A 610 -6.54 10.81 29.87
C ALA A 610 -5.78 9.80 30.76
#